data_AF-A0A8I1ML25-F1
#
_entry.id   AF-A0A8I1ML25-F1
#
_cell.length_a   1.000
_cell.length_b   1.000
_cell.length_c   1.000
_cell.angle_alpha   90.00
_cell.angle_beta   90.00
_cell.angle_gamma   90.00
#
_symmetry.space_group_name_H-M   'P 1'
#
loop_
_entity.id
_entity.type
_entity.pdbx_description
1 polymer ?
#
loop_
_entity_poly.entity_id
_entity_poly.type
_entity_poly.pdbx_seq_one_letter_code
_entity_poly.pdbx_strand_id
1 'polypeptide(L)'
;MKTLKTLLTTTLALVALSSAAFALPAWKGGPATPAMNKGDFDGLKAGDKVALVCKASDSIVVIDIKDQKEAQELCTEGRMIHCPTCKKDYKTTFVNPTGKGPGPQTKVVVVNEKGEPCMFFAKLKS
;
A
#
# COMPACT_ATOMS: atom_id res chain seq x y z
N MET A 1 -64.71 18.90 13.41
CA MET A 1 -64.53 17.52 12.91
C MET A 1 -64.26 17.56 11.43
N LYS A 2 -63.12 16.98 10.98
CA LYS A 2 -62.81 16.49 9.61
C LYS A 2 -62.78 17.59 8.53
N THR A 3 -61.82 17.68 7.61
CA THR A 3 -61.08 16.69 6.81
C THR A 3 -59.92 17.46 6.15
N LEU A 4 -58.67 17.02 6.25
CA LEU A 4 -58.04 15.95 5.45
C LEU A 4 -57.47 16.45 4.10
N LYS A 5 -56.13 16.45 4.04
CA LYS A 5 -55.25 16.23 2.87
C LYS A 5 -55.34 17.21 1.70
N THR A 6 -54.24 17.90 1.42
CA THR A 6 -53.55 17.77 0.12
C THR A 6 -52.06 18.05 0.30
N LEU A 7 -51.25 17.03 0.00
CA LEU A 7 -49.81 17.10 -0.14
C LEU A 7 -49.44 18.03 -1.31
N LEU A 8 -48.42 18.86 -1.16
CA LEU A 8 -47.55 19.18 -2.29
C LEU A 8 -46.09 19.17 -1.85
N THR A 9 -45.46 18.06 -2.22
CA THR A 9 -44.05 17.73 -2.14
C THR A 9 -43.23 18.73 -2.95
N THR A 10 -42.25 19.40 -2.35
CA THR A 10 -41.19 20.07 -3.11
C THR A 10 -39.85 19.77 -2.46
N THR A 11 -39.25 18.70 -2.97
CA THR A 11 -37.85 18.33 -2.84
C THR A 11 -36.94 19.50 -3.23
N LEU A 12 -36.11 19.94 -2.30
CA LEU A 12 -34.86 20.62 -2.63
C LEU A 12 -33.72 19.94 -1.88
N ALA A 13 -33.16 18.93 -2.54
CA ALA A 13 -31.95 18.27 -2.13
C ALA A 13 -30.78 19.25 -2.29
N LEU A 14 -30.29 19.82 -1.19
CA LEU A 14 -28.97 20.42 -1.17
C LEU A 14 -27.94 19.30 -1.08
N VAL A 15 -27.41 18.93 -2.25
CA VAL A 15 -26.17 18.18 -2.38
C VAL A 15 -25.04 19.07 -1.84
N ALA A 16 -24.73 18.92 -0.55
CA ALA A 16 -23.50 19.46 0.00
C ALA A 16 -22.34 18.69 -0.65
N LEU A 17 -21.54 19.39 -1.45
CA LEU A 17 -20.32 18.89 -2.05
C LEU A 17 -19.41 18.37 -0.93
N SER A 18 -19.41 17.07 -0.68
CA SER A 18 -18.35 16.43 0.06
C SER A 18 -17.10 16.55 -0.80
N SER A 19 -16.21 17.46 -0.44
CA SER A 19 -14.85 17.55 -0.95
C SER A 19 -14.11 16.25 -0.61
N ALA A 20 -14.37 15.19 -1.38
CA ALA A 20 -13.48 14.06 -1.43
C ALA A 20 -12.25 14.56 -2.19
N ALA A 21 -11.34 15.19 -1.45
CA ALA A 21 -9.94 15.22 -1.82
C ALA A 21 -9.49 13.76 -1.85
N PHE A 22 -9.77 13.08 -2.95
CA PHE A 22 -9.08 11.86 -3.31
C PHE A 22 -7.64 12.30 -3.56
N ALA A 23 -6.84 12.35 -2.49
CA ALA A 23 -5.40 12.37 -2.62
C ALA A 23 -5.08 11.17 -3.51
N LEU A 24 -4.61 11.46 -4.72
CA LEU A 24 -4.15 10.42 -5.62
C LEU A 24 -3.15 9.58 -4.83
N PRO A 25 -3.26 8.23 -4.86
CA PRO A 25 -2.33 7.37 -4.16
C PRO A 25 -0.92 7.79 -4.58
N ALA A 26 0.02 7.86 -3.62
CA ALA A 26 1.31 8.55 -3.73
C ALA A 26 2.19 8.19 -4.96
N TRP A 27 1.79 7.23 -5.79
CA TRP A 27 2.41 6.87 -7.06
C TRP A 27 1.85 7.61 -8.29
N LYS A 28 0.64 8.20 -8.23
CA LYS A 28 0.06 9.04 -9.29
C LYS A 28 0.46 10.51 -9.06
N GLY A 29 1.71 10.85 -9.35
CA GLY A 29 2.16 12.24 -9.50
C GLY A 29 3.28 12.71 -8.56
N GLY A 30 3.70 11.90 -7.57
CA GLY A 30 4.90 12.15 -6.77
C GLY A 30 6.14 11.44 -7.33
N PRO A 31 7.37 11.86 -6.97
CA PRO A 31 8.57 11.09 -7.29
C PRO A 31 8.37 9.66 -6.78
N ALA A 32 8.46 8.68 -7.68
CA ALA A 32 8.23 7.28 -7.35
C ALA A 32 9.17 6.87 -6.20
N THR A 33 8.63 6.59 -5.02
CA THR A 33 9.41 5.97 -3.95
C THR A 33 9.87 4.61 -4.46
N PRO A 34 11.19 4.38 -4.59
CA PRO A 34 11.68 3.13 -5.15
C PRO A 34 11.37 1.99 -4.18
N ALA A 35 11.01 0.83 -4.74
CA ALA A 35 10.92 -0.39 -3.96
C ALA A 35 12.27 -0.70 -3.30
N MET A 36 12.21 -1.03 -2.01
CA MET A 36 13.38 -1.33 -1.19
C MET A 36 14.10 -2.59 -1.67
N ASN A 37 15.43 -2.57 -1.60
CA ASN A 37 16.30 -3.74 -1.73
C ASN A 37 16.59 -4.34 -0.34
N LYS A 38 17.21 -5.52 -0.27
CA LYS A 38 17.54 -6.17 1.00
C LYS A 38 18.42 -5.31 1.93
N GLY A 39 19.42 -4.63 1.38
CA GLY A 39 20.29 -3.72 2.13
C GLY A 39 19.54 -2.53 2.76
N ASP A 40 18.42 -2.10 2.17
CA ASP A 40 17.57 -1.07 2.77
C ASP A 40 16.88 -1.58 4.04
N PHE A 41 16.57 -2.88 4.13
CA PHE A 41 16.03 -3.51 5.35
C PHE A 41 17.11 -3.75 6.41
N ASP A 42 18.34 -4.08 5.99
CA ASP A 42 19.50 -4.20 6.89
C ASP A 42 19.79 -2.88 7.62
N GLY A 43 19.49 -1.74 6.98
CA GLY A 43 19.65 -0.41 7.53
C GLY A 43 18.47 0.11 8.39
N LEU A 44 17.40 -0.67 8.57
CA LEU A 44 16.25 -0.26 9.40
C LEU A 44 16.54 -0.42 10.89
N LYS A 45 16.03 0.52 11.69
CA LYS A 45 16.14 0.51 13.15
C LYS A 45 14.77 0.55 13.80
N ALA A 46 14.73 0.20 15.08
CA ALA A 46 13.54 0.41 15.91
C ALA A 46 13.07 1.87 15.83
N GLY A 47 11.78 2.08 15.54
CA GLY A 47 11.17 3.39 15.35
C GLY A 47 11.17 3.90 13.90
N ASP A 48 11.88 3.25 12.97
CA ASP A 48 11.73 3.53 11.54
C ASP A 48 10.34 3.09 11.06
N LYS A 49 9.84 3.78 10.02
CA LYS A 49 8.56 3.43 9.39
C LYS A 49 8.78 2.99 7.95
N VAL A 50 8.12 1.89 7.59
CA VAL A 50 8.11 1.37 6.22
C VAL A 50 6.68 1.38 5.71
N ALA A 51 6.49 1.82 4.48
CA ALA A 51 5.22 1.71 3.78
C ALA A 51 5.19 0.45 2.92
N LEU A 52 4.22 -0.43 3.16
CA LEU A 52 3.81 -1.45 2.20
C LEU A 52 2.78 -0.83 1.25
N VAL A 53 3.14 -0.72 -0.03
CA VAL A 53 2.31 -0.12 -1.06
C VAL A 53 1.71 -1.21 -1.94
N CYS A 54 0.38 -1.27 -2.00
CA CYS A 54 -0.35 -2.17 -2.88
C CYS A 54 -0.77 -1.46 -4.16
N LYS A 55 -0.20 -1.86 -5.30
CA LYS A 55 -0.55 -1.30 -6.61
C LYS A 55 -1.92 -1.78 -7.12
N ALA A 56 -2.36 -2.96 -6.68
CA ALA A 56 -3.62 -3.53 -7.13
C ALA A 56 -4.85 -2.79 -6.56
N SER A 57 -4.71 -2.23 -5.37
CA SER A 57 -5.80 -1.55 -4.66
C SER A 57 -5.50 -0.10 -4.30
N ASP A 58 -4.37 0.43 -4.76
CA ASP A 58 -3.91 1.80 -4.47
C ASP A 58 -3.84 2.12 -2.96
N SER A 59 -3.59 1.10 -2.13
CA SER A 59 -3.55 1.23 -0.67
C SER A 59 -2.13 1.25 -0.12
N ILE A 60 -1.98 1.90 1.04
CA ILE A 60 -0.71 2.01 1.75
C ILE A 60 -0.92 1.57 3.19
N VAL A 61 -0.07 0.65 3.66
CA VAL A 61 -0.01 0.24 5.07
C VAL A 61 1.30 0.70 5.64
N VAL A 62 1.27 1.45 6.73
CA VAL A 62 2.48 1.88 7.45
C VAL A 62 2.79 0.84 8.51
N ILE A 63 4.02 0.35 8.50
CA ILE A 63 4.56 -0.62 9.45
C ILE A 63 5.62 0.10 10.27
N ASP A 64 5.37 0.22 11.57
CA ASP A 64 6.36 0.69 12.54
C ASP A 64 7.32 -0.47 12.86
N ILE A 65 8.60 -0.29 12.56
CA ILE A 65 9.63 -1.29 12.84
C ILE A 65 9.93 -1.29 14.33
N LYS A 66 9.66 -2.39 15.04
CA LYS A 66 9.95 -2.49 16.47
C LYS A 66 11.40 -2.83 16.74
N ASP A 67 11.98 -3.68 15.89
CA ASP A 67 13.35 -4.14 16.01
C ASP A 67 13.88 -4.63 14.66
N GLN A 68 15.18 -4.88 14.61
CA GLN A 68 15.86 -5.31 13.39
C GLN A 68 15.38 -6.69 12.91
N LYS A 69 14.94 -7.59 13.80
CA LYS A 69 14.42 -8.90 13.43
C LYS A 69 13.09 -8.77 12.69
N GLU A 70 12.20 -7.88 13.13
CA GLU A 70 10.95 -7.59 12.40
C GLU A 70 11.22 -7.03 11.00
N ALA A 71 12.21 -6.15 10.84
CA ALA A 71 12.63 -5.65 9.53
C ALA A 71 13.14 -6.78 8.61
N GLN A 72 13.96 -7.69 9.13
CA GLN A 72 14.47 -8.84 8.37
C GLN A 72 13.36 -9.83 7.99
N GLU A 73 12.41 -10.02 8.87
CA GLU A 73 11.24 -10.86 8.65
C GLU A 73 10.37 -10.37 7.48
N LEU A 74 10.26 -9.06 7.28
CA LEU A 74 9.54 -8.45 6.15
C LEU A 74 10.23 -8.70 4.80
N CYS A 75 11.55 -8.85 4.78
CA CYS A 75 12.34 -9.11 3.57
C CYS A 75 12.67 -10.59 3.37
N THR A 76 12.12 -11.49 4.19
CA THR A 76 12.34 -12.93 4.06
C THR A 76 11.59 -13.49 2.85
N GLU A 77 12.30 -14.22 1.98
CA GLU A 77 11.67 -14.86 0.83
C GLU A 77 10.63 -15.89 1.27
N GLY A 78 9.49 -15.89 0.59
CA GLY A 78 8.38 -16.78 0.95
C GLY A 78 7.50 -16.25 2.07
N ARG A 79 7.86 -15.15 2.75
CA ARG A 79 7.02 -14.54 3.77
C ARG A 79 5.67 -14.13 3.18
N MET A 80 4.59 -14.59 3.79
CA MET A 80 3.24 -14.19 3.43
C MET A 80 2.91 -12.83 4.06
N ILE A 81 2.52 -11.88 3.23
CA ILE A 81 2.12 -10.53 3.60
C ILE A 81 0.63 -10.38 3.32
N HIS A 82 -0.13 -10.13 4.37
CA HIS A 82 -1.56 -9.87 4.26
C HIS A 82 -1.81 -8.44 3.75
N CYS A 83 -2.57 -8.30 2.67
CA CYS A 83 -3.06 -7.00 2.24
C CYS A 83 -4.45 -6.75 2.84
N PRO A 84 -4.63 -5.75 3.73
CA PRO A 84 -5.91 -5.50 4.40
C PRO A 84 -7.00 -5.05 3.42
N THR A 85 -6.62 -4.46 2.28
CA THR A 85 -7.56 -3.98 1.26
C THR A 85 -8.00 -5.11 0.33
N CYS A 86 -7.05 -5.90 -0.18
CA CYS A 86 -7.36 -7.05 -1.04
C CYS A 86 -7.89 -8.25 -0.25
N LYS A 87 -7.70 -8.27 1.07
CA LYS A 87 -8.04 -9.39 1.99
C LYS A 87 -7.44 -10.73 1.57
N LYS A 88 -6.21 -10.67 1.05
CA LYS A 88 -5.47 -11.82 0.53
C LYS A 88 -4.04 -11.77 1.02
N ASP A 89 -3.44 -12.95 1.09
CA ASP A 89 -2.03 -13.13 1.42
C ASP A 89 -1.20 -13.26 0.15
N TYR A 90 -0.07 -12.57 0.15
CA TYR A 90 0.82 -12.46 -0.99
C TYR A 90 2.23 -12.85 -0.59
N LYS A 91 2.99 -13.43 -1.51
CA LYS A 91 4.31 -13.97 -1.21
C LYS A 91 5.39 -12.93 -1.44
N THR A 92 6.26 -12.72 -0.46
CA THR A 92 7.46 -11.90 -0.60
C THR A 92 8.49 -12.64 -1.45
N THR A 93 9.07 -11.96 -2.43
CA THR A 93 10.10 -12.49 -3.31
C THR A 93 11.06 -11.39 -3.74
N PHE A 94 12.10 -11.82 -4.44
CA PHE A 94 13.22 -11.03 -4.87
C PHE A 94 13.18 -10.92 -6.39
N VAL A 95 13.06 -9.70 -6.90
CA VAL A 95 13.10 -9.45 -8.35
C VAL A 95 14.33 -8.64 -8.72
N ASN A 96 15.03 -9.09 -9.73
CA ASN A 96 16.12 -8.32 -10.32
C ASN A 96 15.53 -7.24 -11.25
N PRO A 97 16.12 -6.04 -11.28
CA PRO A 97 15.75 -5.03 -12.26
C PRO A 97 15.93 -5.57 -13.69
N THR A 98 14.97 -5.31 -14.57
CA THR A 98 15.01 -5.75 -15.97
C THR A 98 16.33 -5.34 -16.63
N GLY A 99 17.00 -6.29 -17.28
CA GLY A 99 18.28 -6.06 -17.98
C GLY A 99 19.53 -6.08 -17.09
N LYS A 100 19.40 -6.34 -15.78
CA LYS A 100 20.54 -6.58 -14.90
C LYS A 100 20.54 -8.02 -14.41
N GLY A 101 21.69 -8.68 -14.51
CA GLY A 101 21.90 -10.02 -13.96
C GLY A 101 21.73 -10.06 -12.43
N PRO A 102 21.80 -11.24 -11.80
CA PRO A 102 21.74 -11.35 -10.35
C PRO A 102 22.83 -10.49 -9.72
N GLY A 103 22.45 -9.59 -8.82
CA GLY A 103 23.36 -8.62 -8.21
C GLY A 103 22.69 -7.89 -7.04
N PRO A 104 23.41 -7.04 -6.28
CA PRO A 104 22.96 -6.44 -5.02
C PRO A 104 21.76 -5.48 -5.15
N GLN A 105 21.25 -5.28 -6.36
CA GLN A 105 20.12 -4.41 -6.71
C GLN A 105 18.78 -5.17 -6.66
N THR A 106 18.75 -6.39 -6.13
CA THR A 106 17.54 -7.19 -6.05
C THR A 106 16.51 -6.52 -5.14
N LYS A 107 15.36 -6.20 -5.72
CA LYS A 107 14.27 -5.50 -5.04
C LYS A 107 13.38 -6.52 -4.33
N VAL A 108 12.96 -6.15 -3.13
CA VAL A 108 11.96 -6.90 -2.37
C VAL A 108 10.60 -6.48 -2.87
N VAL A 109 9.86 -7.45 -3.43
CA VAL A 109 8.50 -7.24 -3.91
C VAL A 109 7.59 -8.33 -3.36
N VAL A 110 6.31 -8.04 -3.34
CA VAL A 110 5.30 -9.03 -2.98
C VAL A 110 4.48 -9.37 -4.22
N VAL A 111 4.41 -10.65 -4.54
CA VAL A 111 3.78 -11.18 -5.75
C VAL A 111 2.42 -11.82 -5.46
N ASN A 112 1.53 -11.71 -6.45
CA ASN A 112 0.25 -12.43 -6.46
C ASN A 112 0.44 -13.92 -6.79
N GLU A 113 -0.67 -14.67 -6.81
CA GLU A 113 -0.68 -16.11 -7.13
C GLU A 113 -0.11 -16.42 -8.52
N LYS A 114 -0.11 -15.45 -9.43
CA LYS A 114 0.48 -15.57 -10.77
C LYS A 114 1.97 -15.24 -10.83
N GLY A 115 2.58 -14.87 -9.69
CA GLY A 115 3.97 -14.43 -9.62
C GLY A 115 4.19 -12.99 -10.09
N GLU A 116 3.13 -12.21 -10.30
CA GLU A 116 3.23 -10.82 -10.75
C GLU A 116 3.42 -9.89 -9.55
N PRO A 117 4.37 -8.93 -9.61
CA PRO A 117 4.62 -8.00 -8.52
C PRO A 117 3.43 -7.05 -8.34
N CYS A 118 2.75 -7.16 -7.19
CA CYS A 118 1.54 -6.40 -6.88
C CYS A 118 1.73 -5.45 -5.69
N MET A 119 2.69 -5.71 -4.81
CA MET A 119 3.05 -4.81 -3.71
C MET A 119 4.57 -4.67 -3.59
N PHE A 120 4.99 -3.60 -2.93
CA PHE A 120 6.40 -3.33 -2.63
C PHE A 120 6.53 -2.53 -1.34
N PHE A 121 7.70 -2.63 -0.71
CA PHE A 121 8.04 -1.83 0.45
C PHE A 121 8.77 -0.55 0.04
N ALA A 122 8.46 0.55 0.72
CA ALA A 122 9.10 1.84 0.55
C ALA A 122 9.50 2.39 1.93
N LYS A 123 10.74 2.87 2.07
CA LYS A 123 11.17 3.54 3.29
C LYS A 123 10.48 4.89 3.39
N LEU A 124 9.81 5.16 4.51
CA LEU A 124 9.30 6.50 4.79
C LEU A 124 10.45 7.33 5.35
N LYS A 125 10.64 8.54 4.82
CA LYS A 125 11.54 9.51 5.43
C LYS A 125 10.86 10.01 6.69
N SER A 126 11.41 9.65 7.85
CA SER A 126 11.13 10.32 9.12
C SER A 126 11.70 11.73 9.12
#